data_AF-A0A2S2C5A7-F1
#
_entry.id   AF-A0A2S2C5A7-F1
#
_cell.length_a   1.000
_cell.length_b   1.000
_cell.length_c   1.000
_cell.angle_alpha   90.00
_cell.angle_beta   90.00
_cell.angle_gamma   90.00
#
_symmetry.space_group_name_H-M   'P 1'
#
loop_
_entity.id
_entity.type
_entity.pdbx_description
1 polymer ?
#
loop_
_entity_poly.entity_id
_entity_poly.type
_entity_poly.pdbx_seq_one_letter_code
_entity_poly.pdbx_strand_id
1 'polypeptide(L)' 'MTENPATPAAVTIGDTVRLHPQGVSRFKILDIEDGRALIEAVVQSPGTYPFSVQVKYLVPADS' A
#
# COMPACT_ATOMS: atom_id res chain seq x y z
N MET A 1 -29.12 -8.01 -10.37
CA MET A 1 -27.72 -8.26 -9.98
C MET A 1 -27.09 -6.89 -9.83
N THR A 2 -26.93 -6.39 -8.61
CA THR A 2 -26.24 -5.12 -8.38
C THR A 2 -24.81 -5.47 -8.04
N GLU A 3 -23.97 -5.50 -9.06
CA GLU A 3 -22.52 -5.51 -8.89
C GLU A 3 -22.13 -4.34 -8.00
N ASN A 4 -21.42 -4.64 -6.91
CA ASN A 4 -20.80 -3.66 -6.04
C ASN A 4 -19.40 -3.42 -6.61
N PRO A 5 -19.12 -2.34 -7.38
CA PRO A 5 -17.87 -2.22 -8.09
C PRO A 5 -16.94 -1.35 -7.27
N ALA A 6 -16.45 -1.91 -6.17
CA ALA A 6 -15.25 -1.42 -5.53
C ALA A 6 -14.57 -2.61 -4.86
N THR A 7 -14.17 -3.60 -5.66
CA THR A 7 -12.98 -4.37 -5.30
C THR A 7 -11.89 -3.32 -5.08
N PRO A 8 -11.32 -3.17 -3.86
CA PRO A 8 -10.23 -2.24 -3.67
C PRO A 8 -9.19 -2.57 -4.74
N ALA A 9 -8.82 -1.57 -5.55
CA ALA A 9 -7.93 -1.76 -6.68
C ALA A 9 -6.72 -2.60 -6.21
N ALA A 10 -6.47 -3.72 -6.92
CA ALA A 10 -5.42 -4.63 -6.55
C ALA A 10 -4.08 -3.87 -6.58
N VAL A 11 -3.46 -3.68 -5.42
CA VAL A 11 -2.14 -3.06 -5.32
C VAL A 11 -1.07 -4.05 -5.77
N THR A 12 -0.06 -3.54 -6.44
CA THR A 12 1.02 -4.31 -7.08
C THR A 12 2.39 -3.82 -6.63
N ILE A 13 3.43 -4.62 -6.87
CA ILE A 13 4.80 -4.22 -6.57
C ILE A 13 5.16 -2.97 -7.36
N GLY A 14 5.74 -1.97 -6.69
CA GLY A 14 6.07 -0.68 -7.26
C GLY A 14 5.03 0.41 -7.01
N ASP A 15 3.79 0.05 -6.65
CA ASP A 15 2.74 1.03 -6.37
C ASP A 15 3.06 1.85 -5.13
N THR A 16 2.61 3.11 -5.17
CA THR A 16 2.61 3.96 -3.98
C THR A 16 1.26 3.83 -3.29
N VAL A 17 1.28 3.55 -1.99
CA VAL A 17 0.12 3.27 -1.16
C VAL A 17 0.14 4.09 0.14
N ARG A 18 -1.01 4.10 0.81
CA ARG A 18 -1.24 4.65 2.15
C ARG A 18 -1.80 3.53 3.03
N LEU A 19 -1.58 3.62 4.34
CA LEU A 19 -2.14 2.67 5.32
C LEU A 19 -3.61 2.96 5.68
N HIS A 20 -4.10 4.14 5.32
CA HIS A 20 -5.45 4.59 5.60
C HIS A 20 -5.88 5.57 4.51
N PRO A 21 -7.18 5.63 4.12
CA PRO A 21 -7.65 6.56 3.08
C PRO A 21 -7.31 8.04 3.37
N GLN A 22 -7.36 8.42 4.64
CA GLN A 22 -7.01 9.78 5.12
C GLN A 22 -5.54 9.92 5.52
N GLY A 23 -4.72 8.87 5.35
CA GLY A 23 -3.31 8.89 5.69
C GLY A 23 -2.52 9.79 4.74
N VAL A 24 -1.65 10.64 5.30
CA VAL A 24 -0.77 11.51 4.50
C VAL A 24 0.55 10.84 4.15
N SER A 25 0.96 9.84 4.93
CA SER A 25 2.19 9.08 4.71
C SER A 25 2.06 8.17 3.50
N ARG A 26 3.02 8.27 2.58
CA ARG A 26 3.11 7.48 1.36
C ARG A 26 4.20 6.43 1.50
N PHE A 27 3.90 5.23 1.01
CA PHE A 27 4.80 4.09 1.03
C PHE A 27 4.86 3.43 -0.33
N LYS A 28 6.02 2.94 -0.74
CA LYS A 28 6.18 2.16 -1.96
C LYS A 28 6.14 0.68 -1.61
N ILE A 29 5.41 -0.12 -2.38
CA ILE A 29 5.44 -1.58 -2.28
C ILE A 29 6.74 -2.08 -2.92
N LEU A 30 7.54 -2.79 -2.12
CA LEU A 30 8.78 -3.42 -2.57
C LEU A 30 8.58 -4.89 -2.95
N ASP A 31 7.72 -5.59 -2.22
CA ASP A 31 7.44 -7.01 -2.43
C ASP A 31 6.04 -7.38 -1.90
N ILE A 32 5.47 -8.48 -2.41
CA ILE A 32 4.20 -9.04 -1.95
C ILE A 32 4.33 -10.56 -1.84
N GLU A 33 4.15 -11.08 -0.63
CA GLU A 33 4.19 -12.52 -0.33
C GLU A 33 3.04 -12.86 0.62
N ASP A 34 2.30 -13.94 0.33
CA ASP A 34 1.22 -14.48 1.18
C ASP A 34 0.19 -13.44 1.68
N GLY A 35 -0.21 -12.51 0.80
CA GLY A 35 -1.18 -11.46 1.14
C GLY A 35 -0.64 -10.36 2.05
N ARG A 36 0.67 -10.29 2.23
CA ARG A 36 1.39 -9.23 2.92
C ARG A 36 2.27 -8.48 1.93
N ALA A 37 2.37 -7.17 2.10
CA ALA A 37 3.26 -6.32 1.33
C ALA A 37 4.40 -5.83 2.22
N LEU A 38 5.63 -5.92 1.73
CA LEU A 38 6.77 -5.20 2.29
C LEU A 38 6.76 -3.79 1.71
N ILE A 39 6.61 -2.79 2.57
CA ILE A 39 6.49 -1.39 2.17
C ILE A 39 7.59 -0.53 2.77
N GLU A 40 8.03 0.49 2.05
CA GLU A 40 9.02 1.46 2.49
C GLU A 40 8.49 2.89 2.35
N ALA A 41 8.79 3.77 3.31
CA ALA A 41 8.34 5.16 3.23
C ALA A 41 9.00 5.87 2.04
N VAL A 42 8.20 6.58 1.24
CA VAL A 42 8.70 7.35 0.09
C VAL A 42 9.57 8.52 0.53
N VAL A 43 9.28 9.09 1.72
CA VAL A 43 10.10 10.13 2.32
C VAL A 43 11.40 9.52 2.80
N GLN A 44 12.52 9.96 2.20
CA GLN A 44 13.84 9.60 2.67
C GLN A 44 14.14 10.34 3.97
N SER A 45 14.17 9.59 5.07
CA SER A 45 14.62 10.03 6.38
C SER A 45 15.65 9.03 6.91
N PRO A 46 16.68 9.47 7.66
CA PRO A 46 17.53 8.54 8.40
C PRO A 46 16.68 7.61 9.26
N GLY A 47 16.95 6.30 9.18
CA GLY A 47 16.22 5.29 9.93
C GLY A 47 14.91 4.78 9.30
N THR A 48 14.61 5.15 8.04
CA THR A 48 13.53 4.49 7.30
C THR A 48 13.93 3.05 6.99
N TYR A 49 13.15 2.09 7.49
CA TYR A 49 13.29 0.68 7.18
C TYR A 49 11.99 0.13 6.60
N PRO A 50 12.07 -0.77 5.60
CA PRO A 50 10.90 -1.48 5.12
C PRO A 50 10.21 -2.27 6.24
N PHE A 51 8.88 -2.34 6.20
CA PHE A 51 8.10 -3.14 7.13
C PHE A 51 6.93 -3.83 6.43
N SER A 52 6.49 -4.96 6.99
CA SER A 52 5.46 -5.81 6.38
C SER A 52 4.07 -5.50 6.93
N VAL A 53 3.08 -5.34 6.05
CA VAL A 53 1.67 -5.09 6.39
C VAL A 53 0.73 -5.96 5.56
N GLN A 54 -0.49 -6.21 6.03
CA GLN A 54 -1.47 -6.96 5.22
C GLN A 54 -1.97 -6.10 4.06
N VAL A 55 -2.00 -6.67 2.86
CA VAL A 55 -2.41 -5.97 1.62
C VAL A 55 -3.81 -5.37 1.76
N LYS A 56 -4.72 -6.01 2.50
CA LYS A 56 -6.09 -5.53 2.72
C LYS A 56 -6.22 -4.16 3.41
N TYR A 57 -5.15 -3.69 4.05
CA TYR A 57 -5.11 -2.37 4.69
C TYR A 57 -4.49 -1.30 3.80
N LEU A 58 -3.92 -1.68 2.66
CA LEU A 58 -3.29 -0.76 1.73
C LEU A 58 -4.33 -0.09 0.83
N VAL A 59 -4.14 1.21 0.63
CA VAL A 59 -4.96 2.04 -0.25
C VAL A 59 -4.03 2.71 -1.27
N PRO A 60 -4.32 2.66 -2.57
CA PRO A 60 -3.54 3.39 -3.57
C PRO A 60 -3.37 4.87 -3.22
N ALA A 61 -2.16 5.42 -3.37
CA ALA A 61 -1.85 6.80 -3.01
C ALA A 61 -2.04 7.78 -4.18
N ASP A 62 -1.96 7.28 -5.41
CA ASP A 62 -2.18 8.00 -6.66
C ASP A 62 -3.31 7.27 -7.41
N SER A 63 -4.33 8.00 -7.82
CA SER A 63 -5.43 7.55 -8.70
C SER A 63 -5.39 8.36 -9.99
#